data_AF-A0A3N9VV53-F1
#
_entry.id   AF-A0A3N9VV53-F1
#
_cell.length_a   1.000
_cell.length_b   1.000
_cell.length_c   1.000
_cell.angle_alpha   90.00
_cell.angle_beta   90.00
_cell.angle_gamma   90.00
#
_symmetry.space_group_name_H-M   'P 1'
#
loop_
_entity.id
_entity.type
_entity.pdbx_description
1 polymer ?
#
loop_
_entity_poly.entity_id
_entity_poly.type
_entity_poly.pdbx_seq_one_letter_code
_entity_poly.pdbx_strand_id
1 'polypeptide(L)' 'MKCGFCGYEFREEDASQGCSSCPMNPACNKLKCPRCNYENPPEPSLVRKIRKLFKKLGS' A
#
# COMPACT_ATOMS: atom_id res chain seq x y z
N MET A 1 -3.25 2.62 4.18
CA MET A 1 -2.90 3.48 3.03
C MET A 1 -4.16 4.09 2.43
N LYS A 2 -4.04 5.13 1.59
CA LYS A 2 -5.16 5.76 0.88
C LYS A 2 -4.97 5.60 -0.62
N CYS A 3 -6.00 5.17 -1.33
CA CYS A 3 -5.95 5.04 -2.79
C CYS A 3 -5.77 6.43 -3.43
N GLY A 4 -4.76 6.59 -4.28
CA GLY A 4 -4.50 7.83 -5.02
C GLY A 4 -5.55 8.15 -6.10
N PHE A 5 -6.41 7.18 -6.45
CA PHE A 5 -7.46 7.36 -7.44
C PHE A 5 -8.84 7.59 -6.81
N CYS A 6 -9.36 6.64 -6.02
CA CYS A 6 -10.72 6.72 -5.46
C CYS A 6 -10.78 7.25 -4.02
N GLY A 7 -9.62 7.54 -3.40
CA GLY A 7 -9.55 8.07 -2.04
C GLY A 7 -9.91 7.09 -0.92
N TYR A 8 -10.22 5.82 -1.23
CA TYR A 8 -10.55 4.82 -0.21
C TYR A 8 -9.37 4.55 0.72
N GLU A 9 -9.63 4.51 2.02
CA GLU A 9 -8.66 4.13 3.05
C GLU A 9 -8.82 2.65 3.41
N PHE A 10 -7.71 1.92 3.32
CA PHE A 10 -7.64 0.47 3.56
C PHE A 10 -6.27 0.11 4.14
N ARG A 11 -6.11 -1.06 4.77
CA ARG A 11 -4.78 -1.49 5.22
C ARG A 11 -4.00 -2.08 4.05
N GLU A 12 -2.67 -2.01 4.13
CA GLU A 12 -1.81 -2.58 3.09
C GLU A 12 -2.02 -4.11 2.96
N GLU A 13 -2.36 -4.79 4.06
CA GLU A 13 -2.71 -6.22 4.11
C GLU A 13 -4.02 -6.57 3.39
N ASP A 14 -4.95 -5.60 3.27
CA ASP A 14 -6.21 -5.77 2.54
C ASP A 14 -6.02 -5.58 1.02
N ALA A 15 -4.83 -5.16 0.60
CA ALA A 15 -4.54 -4.90 -0.80
C ALA A 15 -4.16 -6.20 -1.52
N SER A 16 -4.77 -6.43 -2.68
CA SER A 16 -4.37 -7.55 -3.54
C SER A 16 -3.00 -7.26 -4.17
N GLN A 17 -2.17 -8.29 -4.33
CA GLN A 17 -0.94 -8.15 -5.11
C GLN A 17 -1.26 -7.68 -6.55
N GLY A 18 -0.28 -7.01 -7.16
CA GLY A 18 -0.34 -6.53 -8.54
C GLY A 18 -0.53 -7.66 -9.57
N CYS A 19 -0.14 -7.42 -10.82
CA CYS A 19 -0.39 -8.37 -11.91
C CYS A 19 0.19 -9.77 -11.65
N SER A 20 -0.68 -10.75 -11.35
CA SER A 20 -0.31 -12.14 -11.06
C SER A 20 0.43 -12.84 -12.22
N SER A 21 0.16 -12.43 -13.46
CA SER A 21 0.78 -13.01 -14.66
C SER A 21 2.03 -12.26 -15.15
N CYS A 22 2.44 -11.19 -14.46
CA CYS A 22 3.58 -10.39 -14.89
C CYS A 22 4.90 -11.03 -14.40
N PRO A 23 5.88 -11.31 -15.29
CA PRO A 23 7.17 -11.87 -14.86
C PRO A 23 7.97 -10.92 -13.96
N MET A 24 7.66 -9.62 -13.97
CA MET A 24 8.24 -8.62 -13.07
C MET A 24 7.47 -8.48 -11.74
N ASN A 25 6.43 -9.28 -11.48
CA ASN A 25 5.67 -9.22 -10.23
C ASN A 25 6.51 -9.22 -8.94
N PRO A 26 7.59 -10.04 -8.78
CA PRO A 26 8.41 -10.00 -7.56
C PRO A 26 9.13 -8.66 -7.34
N ALA A 27 9.41 -7.90 -8.41
CA ALA A 27 10.09 -6.61 -8.34
C ALA A 27 9.13 -5.41 -8.34
N CYS A 28 7.96 -5.55 -8.98
CA CYS A 28 6.99 -4.47 -9.19
C CYS A 28 6.34 -3.98 -7.89
N ASN A 29 6.09 -4.87 -6.92
CA ASN A 29 5.60 -4.57 -5.56
C ASN A 29 4.37 -3.62 -5.49
N LYS A 30 3.62 -3.46 -6.59
CA LYS A 30 2.40 -2.64 -6.63
C LYS A 30 1.24 -3.36 -5.95
N LEU A 31 0.35 -2.57 -5.38
CA LEU A 31 -0.81 -3.02 -4.61
C LEU A 31 -2.10 -2.55 -5.27
N LYS A 32 -3.08 -3.42 -5.41
CA LYS A 32 -4.38 -3.06 -5.97
C LYS A 32 -5.35 -2.63 -4.88
N CYS A 33 -6.00 -1.49 -5.10
CA CYS A 33 -7.07 -1.01 -4.24
C CYS A 33 -8.22 -2.03 -4.25
N PRO A 34 -8.66 -2.55 -3.09
CA PRO A 34 -9.73 -3.55 -3.03
C PRO A 34 -11.11 -3.00 -3.42
N ARG A 35 -11.27 -1.66 -3.51
CA ARG A 35 -12.52 -1.01 -3.90
C ARG A 35 -12.64 -0.72 -5.39
N CYS A 36 -11.58 -0.24 -6.03
CA CYS A 36 -11.62 0.24 -7.42
C CYS A 36 -10.59 -0.42 -8.34
N ASN A 37 -9.82 -1.38 -7.84
CA ASN A 37 -8.78 -2.11 -8.56
C ASN A 37 -7.59 -1.28 -9.07
N TYR A 38 -7.52 0.01 -8.72
CA TYR A 38 -6.41 0.88 -9.11
C TYR A 38 -5.09 0.45 -8.46
N GLU A 39 -4.01 0.46 -9.23
CA GLU A 39 -2.67 0.07 -8.80
C GLU A 39 -1.97 1.23 -8.10
N ASN A 40 -1.78 1.09 -6.79
CA ASN A 40 -1.05 2.04 -5.97
C ASN A 40 0.38 1.55 -5.72
N PRO A 41 1.37 2.46 -5.63
CA PRO A 41 2.67 2.11 -5.07
C PRO A 41 2.51 1.74 -3.58
N PRO A 42 3.37 0.87 -3.05
CA PRO A 42 3.38 0.54 -1.63
C PRO A 42 3.78 1.76 -0.79
N GLU A 43 3.43 1.76 0.50
CA GLU A 43 3.82 2.85 1.39
C GLU A 43 5.35 2.88 1.54
N PRO A 44 6.03 4.03 1.32
CA PRO A 44 7.47 4.12 1.46
C PRO A 44 7.91 3.69 2.87
N SER A 45 8.98 2.90 2.96
CA SER A 45 9.47 2.36 4.23
C SER A 45 9.75 3.45 5.28
N LEU A 46 10.21 4.63 4.84
CA LEU A 46 10.46 5.78 5.73
C LEU A 46 9.16 6.30 6.37
N VAL A 47 8.08 6.40 5.59
CA VAL A 47 6.76 6.84 6.09
C VAL A 47 6.22 5.85 7.11
N ARG A 48 6.34 4.53 6.86
CA ARG A 48 5.97 3.49 7.84
C ARG A 48 6.74 3.64 9.16
N LYS A 49 8.06 3.90 9.10
CA LYS A 49 8.91 4.07 10.29
C LYS A 49 8.51 5.31 11.09
N ILE A 50 8.31 6.45 10.41
CA ILE A 50 7.90 7.71 11.02
C ILE A 50 6.53 7.54 11.72
N ARG A 51 5.55 6.92 11.06
CA ARG A 51 4.25 6.62 11.65
C ARG A 51 4.34 5.77 12.92
N LYS A 52 5.19 4.72 12.91
CA LYS A 52 5.43 3.88 14.10
C LYS A 52 6.06 4.68 15.24
N LEU A 53 7.00 5.58 14.94
CA LEU A 53 7.66 6.42 15.94
C LEU A 53 6.66 7.38 16.61
N PHE A 54 5.83 8.08 15.81
CA PHE A 54 4.78 8.97 16.35
C PHE A 54 3.77 8.21 17.22
N LYS A 55 3.37 7.00 16.82
CA LYS A 55 2.46 6.17 17.63
C LYS A 55 3.06 5.77 18.98
N LYS A 56 4.39 5.55 19.03
CA LYS A 56 5.11 5.21 20.26
C LYS A 56 5.32 6.41 21.19
N LEU A 57 5.48 7.61 20.64
CA LEU A 57 5.71 8.84 21.41
C LEU A 57 4.43 9.43 22.02
N GLY A 58 3.27 9.10 21.46
CA GLY A 58 1.95 9.53 21.98
C GLY A 58 1.27 8.52 22.90
N SER A 59 1.97 7.48 23.36
CA SER A 59 1.48 6.48 24.34
C SER A 59 2.20 6.61 25.67
#